data_AF-A0A6I2U7T2-F1
#
_entry.id   AF-A0A6I2U7T2-F1
#
_cell.length_a   1.000
_cell.length_b   1.000
_cell.length_c   1.000
_cell.angle_alpha   90.00
_cell.angle_beta   90.00
_cell.angle_gamma   90.00
#
_symmetry.space_group_name_H-M   'P 1'
#
loop_
_entity.id
_entity.type
_entity.pdbx_description
1 polymer ?
#
loop_
_entity_poly.entity_id
_entity_poly.type
_entity_poly.pdbx_seq_one_letter_code
_entity_poly.pdbx_strand_id
1 'polypeptide(L)'
;MQSAESEVDTTLSEQDKCEIRKSYRNALAPRQHVKILMELYLASREEIEEALGFTHKEARRPIRRHTDAGRPNTYAKHPIEVKRRIVGLVLSGMTYEEAGAMYDVSKNTVANWVMKYRRGELSPIMLKEEKADAKL
;
A
#
# COMPACT_ATOMS: atom_id res chain seq x y z
N MET A 1 53.13 27.32 16.99
CA MET A 1 52.48 26.65 15.85
C MET A 1 50.99 26.93 15.97
N GLN A 2 50.50 27.98 15.32
CA GLN A 2 49.06 28.27 15.25
C GLN A 2 48.53 27.50 14.04
N SER A 3 47.87 26.36 14.29
CA SER A 3 47.09 25.70 13.27
C SER A 3 45.81 26.50 13.09
N ALA A 4 45.77 27.31 12.02
CA ALA A 4 44.54 27.92 11.55
C ALA A 4 43.67 26.80 10.97
N GLU A 5 42.73 26.31 11.76
CA GLU A 5 41.61 25.53 11.26
C GLU A 5 40.81 26.48 10.36
N SER A 6 41.00 26.36 9.05
CA SER A 6 40.15 27.02 8.06
C SER A 6 38.75 26.47 8.24
N GLU A 7 37.86 27.22 8.90
CA GLU A 7 36.42 27.05 8.78
C GLU A 7 36.10 27.15 7.29
N VAL A 8 35.98 25.99 6.64
CA VAL A 8 35.43 25.90 5.30
C VAL A 8 33.96 26.23 5.50
N ASP A 9 33.56 27.43 5.11
CA ASP A 9 32.17 27.83 5.02
C ASP A 9 31.50 26.95 3.95
N THR A 10 31.06 25.76 4.37
CA THR A 10 30.41 24.74 3.53
C THR A 10 28.94 25.07 3.29
N THR A 11 28.51 26.31 3.58
CA THR A 11 27.13 26.71 3.36
C THR A 11 26.89 26.90 1.86
N LEU A 12 25.81 26.27 1.36
CA LEU A 12 25.42 26.39 -0.04
C LEU A 12 25.13 27.85 -0.40
N SER A 13 25.75 28.36 -1.46
CA SER A 13 25.43 29.69 -2.00
C SER A 13 23.99 29.75 -2.53
N GLU A 14 23.38 30.93 -2.55
CA GLU A 14 22.06 31.12 -3.15
C GLU A 14 22.02 30.72 -4.64
N GLN A 15 23.15 30.85 -5.33
CA GLN A 15 23.30 30.37 -6.70
C GLN A 15 23.24 28.83 -6.76
N ASP A 16 23.94 28.14 -5.86
CA ASP A 16 23.97 26.68 -5.79
C ASP A 16 22.59 26.13 -5.44
N LYS A 17 21.90 26.74 -4.46
CA LYS A 17 20.51 26.41 -4.11
C LYS A 17 19.58 26.54 -5.33
N CYS A 18 19.79 27.54 -6.19
CA CYS A 18 19.02 27.74 -7.41
C CYS A 18 19.24 26.61 -8.44
N GLU A 19 20.49 26.23 -8.67
CA GLU A 19 20.85 25.13 -9.58
C GLU A 19 20.38 23.77 -9.06
N ILE A 20 20.51 23.52 -7.76
CA ILE A 20 19.98 22.34 -7.06
C ILE A 20 18.47 22.18 -7.35
N ARG A 21 17.68 23.26 -7.20
CA ARG A 21 16.23 23.23 -7.47
C ARG A 21 15.90 22.94 -8.93
N LYS A 22 16.67 23.49 -9.88
CA LYS A 22 16.46 23.25 -11.32
C LYS A 22 16.79 21.80 -11.69
N SER A 23 17.93 21.30 -11.22
CA SER A 23 18.42 19.95 -11.47
C SER A 23 17.44 18.92 -10.90
N TYR A 24 16.99 19.11 -9.66
CA TYR A 24 16.03 18.23 -9.00
C TYR A 24 14.66 18.18 -9.70
N ARG A 25 14.16 19.31 -10.22
CA ARG A 25 12.88 19.36 -10.95
C ARG A 25 12.90 18.50 -12.22
N ASN A 26 14.05 18.41 -12.87
CA ASN A 26 14.22 17.69 -14.14
C ASN A 26 14.69 16.23 -13.94
N ALA A 27 14.90 15.79 -12.71
CA ALA A 27 15.43 14.46 -12.42
C ALA A 27 14.38 13.35 -12.61
N LEU A 28 14.76 12.31 -13.36
CA LEU A 28 13.91 11.13 -13.60
C LEU A 28 13.63 10.32 -12.31
N ALA A 29 14.57 10.36 -11.35
CA ALA A 29 14.50 9.64 -10.07
C ALA A 29 14.90 10.55 -8.89
N PRO A 30 13.95 11.23 -8.23
CA PRO A 30 14.25 12.26 -7.22
C PRO A 30 15.08 11.78 -6.03
N ARG A 31 14.91 10.52 -5.60
CA ARG A 31 15.66 9.95 -4.46
C ARG A 31 17.13 9.71 -4.76
N GLN A 32 17.46 9.26 -5.96
CA GLN A 32 18.85 9.07 -6.36
C GLN A 32 19.50 10.43 -6.64
N HIS A 33 18.73 11.41 -7.09
CA HIS A 33 19.22 12.74 -7.38
C HIS A 33 19.71 13.49 -6.14
N VAL A 34 19.04 13.37 -4.99
CA VAL A 34 19.53 13.95 -3.72
C VAL A 34 20.93 13.43 -3.37
N LYS A 35 21.16 12.12 -3.55
CA LYS A 35 22.48 11.52 -3.30
C LYS A 35 23.55 12.10 -4.23
N ILE A 36 23.22 12.26 -5.51
CA ILE A 36 24.13 12.88 -6.49
C ILE A 36 24.43 14.33 -6.12
N LEU A 37 23.43 15.10 -5.68
CA LEU A 37 23.61 16.50 -5.28
C LEU A 37 24.50 16.65 -4.04
N MET A 38 24.37 15.74 -3.05
CA MET A 38 25.26 15.73 -1.89
C MET A 38 26.73 15.54 -2.30
N GLU A 39 26.98 14.61 -3.23
CA GLU A 39 28.34 14.34 -3.75
C GLU A 39 28.89 15.52 -4.57
N LEU A 40 28.05 16.19 -5.37
CA LEU A 40 28.47 17.31 -6.23
C LEU A 40 28.80 18.58 -5.46
N TYR A 41 28.00 18.92 -4.45
CA TYR A 41 28.15 20.16 -3.70
C TYR A 41 28.92 19.99 -2.39
N LEU A 42 29.40 18.78 -2.09
CA LEU A 42 30.05 18.42 -0.82
C LEU A 42 29.23 18.87 0.41
N ALA A 43 27.91 18.87 0.26
CA ALA A 43 26.97 19.38 1.25
C ALA A 43 26.23 18.22 1.93
N SER A 44 25.81 18.46 3.17
CA SER A 44 25.02 17.49 3.91
C SER A 44 23.66 17.26 3.25
N ARG A 45 23.06 16.10 3.54
CA ARG A 45 21.71 15.80 3.04
C ARG A 45 20.70 16.85 3.51
N GLU A 46 20.89 17.38 4.71
CA GLU A 46 20.02 18.37 5.33
C GLU A 46 20.07 19.70 4.58
N GLU A 47 21.26 20.17 4.21
CA GLU A 47 21.43 21.40 3.41
C GLU A 47 20.85 21.27 2.01
N ILE A 48 21.01 20.11 1.37
CA ILE A 48 20.39 19.84 0.05
C ILE A 48 18.86 19.80 0.18
N GLU A 49 18.33 19.14 1.22
CA GLU A 49 16.88 19.10 1.46
C GLU A 49 16.32 20.49 1.80
N GLU A 50 17.05 21.29 2.57
CA GLU A 50 16.72 22.70 2.83
C GLU A 50 16.72 23.54 1.54
N ALA A 51 17.74 23.40 0.69
CA ALA A 51 17.82 24.08 -0.60
C ALA A 51 16.64 23.73 -1.54
N LEU A 52 16.13 22.50 -1.43
CA LEU A 52 14.96 22.00 -2.15
C LEU A 52 13.63 22.41 -1.49
N GLY A 53 13.67 23.03 -0.31
CA GLY A 53 12.49 23.40 0.47
C GLY A 53 11.81 22.22 1.16
N PHE A 54 12.47 21.06 1.25
CA PHE A 54 12.04 19.95 2.08
C PHE A 54 12.38 20.25 3.54
N THR A 55 11.61 21.14 4.15
CA THR A 55 11.70 21.29 5.61
C THR A 55 11.35 19.94 6.23
N HIS A 56 12.21 19.45 7.13
CA HIS A 56 12.10 18.14 7.78
C HIS A 56 10.74 17.91 8.50
N LYS A 57 9.93 18.97 8.65
CA LYS A 57 8.56 18.99 9.19
C LYS A 57 7.47 18.60 8.18
N GLU A 58 7.70 18.67 6.87
CA GLU A 58 6.66 18.38 5.86
C GLU A 58 6.74 16.95 5.25
N ALA A 59 7.83 16.22 5.49
CA ALA A 59 8.09 14.92 4.85
C ALA A 59 7.57 13.70 5.61
N ARG A 60 6.49 13.85 6.38
CA ARG A 60 5.57 12.75 6.67
C ARG A 60 4.14 13.20 6.40
N ARG A 61 3.86 13.68 5.18
CA ARG A 61 2.54 13.35 4.64
C ARG A 61 2.47 11.84 4.72
N PRO A 62 1.59 11.24 5.55
CA PRO A 62 1.44 9.80 5.50
C PRO A 62 1.22 9.50 4.03
N ILE A 63 1.93 8.51 3.49
CA ILE A 63 1.50 7.86 2.27
C ILE A 63 0.00 7.75 2.48
N ARG A 64 -0.81 8.45 1.67
CA ARG A 64 -2.22 8.11 1.51
C ARG A 64 -2.18 6.70 0.93
N ARG A 65 -1.85 5.73 1.78
CA ARG A 65 -2.48 4.44 1.74
C ARG A 65 -3.93 4.87 1.67
N HIS A 66 -4.64 4.44 0.65
CA HIS A 66 -6.06 4.27 0.77
C HIS A 66 -6.24 3.33 1.98
N THR A 67 -6.08 3.84 3.21
CA THR A 67 -6.60 3.24 4.40
C THR A 67 -8.08 3.36 4.16
N ASP A 68 -8.67 2.20 3.91
CA ASP A 68 -10.06 1.91 3.62
C ASP A 68 -11.01 2.34 4.78
N ALA A 69 -10.62 3.35 5.56
CA ALA A 69 -11.27 3.81 6.78
C ALA A 69 -12.41 4.82 6.51
N GLY A 70 -12.65 5.18 5.24
CA GLY A 70 -13.67 6.16 4.87
C GLY A 70 -14.44 5.83 3.59
N ARG A 71 -14.11 4.72 2.90
CA ARG A 71 -15.02 4.22 1.86
C ARG A 71 -16.16 3.52 2.61
N PRO A 72 -17.44 3.84 2.34
CA PRO A 72 -18.54 3.02 2.84
C PRO A 72 -18.20 1.59 2.48
N ASN A 73 -18.01 0.75 3.49
CA ASN A 73 -17.62 -0.63 3.31
C ASN A 73 -18.68 -1.28 2.42
N THR A 74 -18.43 -1.36 1.12
CA THR A 74 -19.37 -1.96 0.17
C THR A 74 -19.43 -3.48 0.41
N TYR A 75 -18.49 -4.04 1.20
CA TYR A 75 -18.55 -5.40 1.71
C TYR A 75 -19.63 -5.60 2.79
N ALA A 76 -20.27 -4.55 3.31
CA ALA A 76 -21.41 -4.64 4.22
C ALA A 76 -22.75 -4.89 3.50
N LYS A 77 -22.78 -5.09 2.18
CA LYS A 77 -24.02 -5.47 1.47
C LYS A 77 -24.56 -6.84 1.87
N HIS A 78 -23.68 -7.79 2.24
CA HIS A 78 -24.10 -9.13 2.61
C HIS A 78 -23.46 -9.53 3.95
N PRO A 79 -24.27 -9.97 4.94
CA PRO A 79 -23.75 -10.47 6.20
C PRO A 79 -22.84 -11.68 5.97
N ILE A 80 -21.91 -11.90 6.90
CA ILE A 80 -20.91 -12.98 6.79
C ILE A 80 -21.56 -14.36 6.64
N GLU A 81 -22.73 -14.55 7.24
CA GLU A 81 -23.54 -15.77 7.15
C GLU A 81 -24.00 -16.06 5.72
N VAL A 82 -24.52 -15.04 5.02
CA VAL A 82 -24.94 -15.15 3.61
C VAL A 82 -23.75 -15.50 2.72
N LYS A 83 -22.61 -14.83 2.91
CA LYS A 83 -21.38 -15.12 2.15
C LYS A 83 -20.95 -16.58 2.32
N ARG A 84 -20.96 -17.08 3.56
CA ARG A 84 -20.55 -18.45 3.85
C ARG A 84 -21.57 -19.49 3.38
N ARG A 85 -22.88 -19.18 3.41
CA ARG A 85 -23.93 -20.05 2.84
C ARG A 85 -23.75 -20.21 1.34
N ILE A 86 -23.53 -19.11 0.62
CA ILE A 86 -23.29 -19.10 -0.83
C ILE A 86 -22.01 -19.89 -1.16
N VAL A 87 -20.92 -19.67 -0.42
CA VAL A 87 -19.68 -20.44 -0.60
C VAL A 87 -19.91 -21.93 -0.35
N GLY A 88 -20.67 -22.30 0.68
CA GLY A 88 -21.03 -23.68 0.95
C GLY A 88 -21.81 -24.35 -0.18
N LEU A 89 -22.77 -23.64 -0.77
CA LEU A 89 -23.54 -24.13 -1.93
C LEU A 89 -22.65 -24.39 -3.15
N VAL A 90 -21.67 -23.51 -3.40
CA VAL A 90 -20.70 -23.73 -4.49
C VAL A 90 -19.80 -24.93 -4.19
N LEU A 91 -19.39 -25.11 -2.94
CA LEU A 91 -18.60 -26.27 -2.53
C LEU A 91 -19.39 -27.58 -2.61
N SER A 92 -20.72 -27.54 -2.41
CA SER A 92 -21.61 -28.69 -2.60
C SER A 92 -21.96 -28.97 -4.08
N GLY A 93 -21.30 -28.28 -5.02
CA GLY A 93 -21.44 -28.54 -6.47
C GLY A 93 -22.37 -27.61 -7.24
N MET A 94 -22.95 -26.59 -6.60
CA MET A 94 -23.77 -25.59 -7.29
C MET A 94 -22.90 -24.63 -8.12
N THR A 95 -23.41 -24.13 -9.25
CA THR A 95 -22.65 -23.17 -10.04
C THR A 95 -22.59 -21.79 -9.37
N TYR A 96 -21.56 -21.02 -9.71
CA TYR A 96 -21.37 -19.65 -9.20
C TYR A 96 -22.53 -18.70 -9.55
N GLU A 97 -23.21 -18.95 -10.66
CA GLU A 97 -24.33 -18.12 -11.15
C GLU A 97 -25.61 -18.43 -10.37
N GLU A 98 -25.92 -19.71 -10.18
CA GLU A 98 -27.09 -20.14 -9.39
C GLU A 98 -26.96 -19.73 -7.92
N ALA A 99 -25.78 -19.96 -7.33
CA ALA A 99 -25.51 -19.60 -5.94
C ALA A 99 -25.57 -18.07 -5.73
N GLY A 100 -25.16 -17.30 -6.74
CA GLY A 100 -25.24 -15.85 -6.74
C GLY A 100 -26.67 -15.34 -6.89
N ALA A 101 -27.43 -15.89 -7.84
CA ALA A 101 -28.80 -15.46 -8.15
C ALA A 101 -29.76 -15.58 -6.96
N MET A 102 -29.61 -16.63 -6.13
CA MET A 102 -30.44 -16.81 -4.93
C MET A 102 -30.34 -15.67 -3.90
N TYR A 103 -29.25 -14.91 -3.93
CA TYR A 103 -28.95 -13.88 -2.93
C TYR A 103 -28.66 -12.51 -3.57
N ASP A 104 -29.02 -12.34 -4.85
CA ASP A 104 -28.73 -11.14 -5.65
C ASP A 104 -27.23 -10.75 -5.64
N VAL A 105 -26.37 -11.77 -5.77
CA VAL A 105 -24.92 -11.64 -5.79
C VAL A 105 -24.39 -11.97 -7.18
N SER A 106 -23.56 -11.09 -7.73
CA SER A 106 -22.91 -11.37 -9.02
C SER A 106 -21.95 -12.56 -8.93
N LYS A 107 -21.89 -13.37 -10.00
CA LYS A 107 -20.96 -14.49 -10.19
C LYS A 107 -19.52 -14.17 -9.76
N ASN A 108 -19.00 -13.00 -10.17
CA ASN A 108 -17.63 -12.57 -9.86
C ASN A 108 -17.43 -12.35 -8.35
N THR A 109 -18.46 -11.89 -7.65
CA THR A 109 -18.43 -11.71 -6.20
C THR A 109 -18.41 -13.05 -5.49
N VAL A 110 -19.21 -14.01 -5.94
CA VAL A 110 -19.20 -15.39 -5.42
C VAL A 110 -17.83 -16.06 -5.64
N ALA A 111 -17.27 -15.95 -6.84
CA ALA A 111 -15.94 -16.49 -7.16
C ALA A 111 -14.85 -15.90 -6.26
N ASN A 112 -14.89 -14.58 -6.02
CA ASN A 112 -13.98 -13.91 -5.09
C ASN A 112 -14.11 -14.44 -3.65
N TRP A 113 -15.33 -14.71 -3.18
CA TRP A 113 -15.54 -15.28 -1.84
C TRP A 113 -15.04 -16.72 -1.73
N VAL A 114 -15.25 -17.54 -2.76
CA VAL A 114 -14.70 -18.91 -2.81
C VAL A 114 -13.18 -18.90 -2.84
N MET A 115 -12.55 -17.97 -3.57
CA MET A 115 -11.10 -17.80 -3.55
C MET A 115 -10.59 -17.39 -2.15
N LYS A 116 -11.25 -16.45 -1.47
CA LYS A 116 -10.91 -16.05 -0.10
C LYS A 116 -11.05 -17.20 0.90
N TYR A 117 -12.09 -18.03 0.74
CA TYR A 117 -12.28 -19.26 1.51
C TYR A 117 -11.10 -20.23 1.32
N ARG A 118 -10.70 -20.50 0.08
CA ARG A 118 -9.55 -21.39 -0.22
C ARG A 118 -8.23 -20.88 0.36
N ARG A 119 -8.07 -19.56 0.51
CA ARG A 119 -6.89 -18.94 1.14
C ARG A 119 -6.95 -18.89 2.67
N GLY A 120 -8.03 -19.35 3.30
CA GLY A 120 -8.22 -19.29 4.75
C GLY A 120 -8.62 -17.91 5.29
N GLU A 121 -8.84 -16.92 4.42
CA GLU A 121 -9.29 -15.57 4.80
C GLU A 121 -10.78 -15.51 5.17
N LEU A 122 -11.57 -16.49 4.70
CA LEU A 122 -12.97 -16.63 5.05
C LEU A 122 -13.15 -17.94 5.82
N SER A 123 -13.37 -17.84 7.14
CA SER A 123 -13.57 -19.03 7.96
C SER A 123 -14.86 -19.76 7.52
N PRO A 124 -14.82 -21.10 7.39
CA PRO A 124 -16.01 -21.89 7.09
C PRO A 124 -17.12 -21.69 8.13
N ILE A 125 -18.37 -21.55 7.67
CA ILE A 125 -19.55 -21.87 8.51
C ILE A 125 -19.95 -23.32 8.36
N MET A 126 -19.50 -24.02 7.32
CA MET A 126 -20.12 -25.30 6.96
C MET A 126 -20.14 -26.24 8.15
N LEU A 127 -21.39 -26.52 8.50
CA LEU A 127 -21.93 -27.65 9.21
C LEU A 127 -20.90 -28.76 9.30
N LYS A 128 -20.70 -29.27 10.52
CA LYS A 128 -20.25 -30.64 10.71
C LYS A 128 -20.99 -31.51 9.70
N GLU A 129 -20.37 -31.83 8.58
CA GLU A 129 -20.63 -33.10 7.94
C GLU A 129 -20.16 -34.10 8.98
N GLU A 130 -21.15 -34.60 9.73
CA GLU A 130 -21.12 -35.96 10.21
C GLU A 130 -20.50 -36.78 9.09
N LYS A 131 -19.28 -37.25 9.35
CA LYS A 131 -18.63 -38.22 8.49
C LYS A 131 -19.58 -39.40 8.45
N ALA A 132 -20.44 -39.48 7.44
CA ALA A 132 -21.12 -40.70 7.11
C ALA A 132 -20.02 -41.65 6.67
N ASP A 133 -19.71 -42.56 7.56
CA ASP A 133 -18.71 -43.60 7.45
C ASP A 133 -18.81 -44.31 6.09
N ALA A 134 -17.77 -44.15 5.29
CA ALA A 134 -17.40 -45.18 4.33
C ALA A 134 -16.83 -46.37 5.12
N LYS A 135 -17.71 -47.17 5.74
CA LYS A 135 -17.37 -48.52 6.21
C LYS A 135 -18.60 -49.38 6.49
N LEU A 136 -19.02 -50.13 5.48
CA LEU A 136 -19.13 -51.60 5.46
C LEU A 136 -19.77 -52.07 4.14
#